data_AF-A0A812TH81-F1
#
_entry.id   AF-A0A812TH81-F1
#
_cell.length_a   1.000
_cell.length_b   1.000
_cell.length_c   1.000
_cell.angle_alpha   90.00
_cell.angle_beta   90.00
_cell.angle_gamma   90.00
#
_symmetry.space_group_name_H-M   'P 1'
#
loop_
_entity.id
_entity.type
_entity.pdbx_description
1 polymer ?
#
loop_
_entity_poly.entity_id
_entity_poly.type
_entity_poly.pdbx_seq_one_letter_code
_entity_poly.pdbx_strand_id
1 'polypeptide(L)'
;MPSAGSEATEAQSGVSTGNLGHLPWQQIPKFVPGTTNVDEYVSRMKFLKELWPEDQLHLLGPRAALQVEGSAFQKISRLSPEKLRQPDGVKILVETLGGSWGRTAMEEKYHYFEQAIFQVMQRNDETNDSYVSRHDAYFEELLARGVTIEQVRAYVLLRHSQLAPDDKKRVVVESQGDLKYNETVKAIRLLGSKFFGELQAKNSTSQGRMAERNRVYDVNFTEEDGQDETYYSATQDEEPDDEDLLCYFLEQNDPDAVYITEFEDSIVDAIQESDLAPVYISYQEARQKLRDKAKARGFWGPSKGRGKSKHSGKKGKGGSISVSSSWGMGRNRSLADAAYYMDSDESRMEDDRDEDFSGM
;
A
#
# COMPACT_ATOMS: atom_id res chain seq x y z
N MET A 1 -23.84 82.53 50.89
CA MET A 1 -24.25 81.11 50.91
C MET A 1 -25.59 81.01 50.20
N PRO A 2 -25.80 80.25 49.10
CA PRO A 2 -24.89 79.58 48.14
C PRO A 2 -25.08 80.07 46.67
N SER A 3 -24.00 80.42 45.98
CA SER A 3 -23.38 79.86 44.74
C SER A 3 -23.93 78.62 44.00
N ALA A 4 -23.80 78.71 42.66
CA ALA A 4 -23.60 77.72 41.59
C ALA A 4 -24.79 76.83 41.17
N GLY A 5 -25.02 76.52 39.89
CA GLY A 5 -24.22 76.72 38.68
C GLY A 5 -24.82 75.90 37.53
N SER A 6 -24.66 76.42 36.32
CA SER A 6 -25.02 75.91 34.99
C SER A 6 -24.98 74.38 34.79
N GLU A 7 -26.10 73.81 34.30
CA GLU A 7 -26.11 72.53 33.59
C GLU A 7 -25.52 72.73 32.18
N ALA A 8 -24.32 72.20 31.97
CA ALA A 8 -23.75 71.96 30.66
C ALA A 8 -23.99 70.49 30.30
N THR A 9 -24.70 70.28 29.19
CA THR A 9 -24.98 68.97 28.61
C THR A 9 -23.69 68.43 27.98
N GLU A 10 -23.02 67.48 28.66
CA GLU A 10 -21.95 66.69 28.04
C GLU A 10 -22.57 65.61 27.14
N ALA A 11 -22.35 65.75 25.84
CA ALA A 11 -22.56 64.68 24.89
C ALA A 11 -21.53 63.57 25.16
N GLN A 12 -21.99 62.45 25.73
CA GLN A 12 -21.23 61.21 25.71
C GLN A 12 -21.05 60.77 24.25
N SER A 13 -19.82 60.86 23.77
CA SER A 13 -19.35 60.14 22.59
C SER A 13 -19.47 58.64 22.87
N GLY A 14 -20.58 58.04 22.45
CA GLY A 14 -20.76 56.60 22.42
C GLY A 14 -19.66 55.99 21.57
N VAL A 15 -18.70 55.33 22.22
CA VAL A 15 -17.82 54.37 21.57
C VAL A 15 -18.74 53.32 20.98
N SER A 16 -18.78 53.24 19.64
CA SER A 16 -19.46 52.18 18.93
C SER A 16 -18.80 50.86 19.30
N THR A 17 -19.36 50.17 20.29
CA THR A 17 -19.08 48.77 20.58
C THR A 17 -19.52 47.99 19.35
N GLY A 18 -18.62 47.82 18.39
CA GLY A 18 -18.82 46.95 17.23
C GLY A 18 -19.30 45.58 17.71
N ASN A 19 -20.19 44.97 16.93
CA ASN A 19 -20.88 43.70 17.20
C ASN A 19 -19.92 42.52 17.51
N LEU A 20 -19.31 42.49 18.70
CA LEU A 20 -18.47 41.39 19.21
C LEU A 20 -19.27 40.09 19.43
N GLY A 21 -20.61 40.17 19.42
CA GLY A 21 -21.53 39.06 19.66
C GLY A 21 -21.74 38.11 18.47
N HIS A 22 -21.27 38.46 17.26
CA HIS A 22 -21.45 37.62 16.07
C HIS A 22 -20.21 36.80 15.69
N LEU A 23 -19.07 36.99 16.38
CA LEU A 23 -17.87 36.23 16.07
C LEU A 23 -18.01 34.77 16.54
N PRO A 24 -17.54 33.79 15.76
CA PRO A 24 -17.67 32.37 16.07
C PRO A 24 -16.66 31.92 17.13
N TRP A 25 -16.70 32.52 18.32
CA TRP A 25 -15.77 32.27 19.41
C TRP A 25 -15.69 30.80 19.85
N GLN A 26 -16.78 30.07 19.69
CA GLN A 26 -16.87 28.64 20.01
C GLN A 26 -16.15 27.75 18.99
N GLN A 27 -15.86 28.26 17.80
CA GLN A 27 -15.17 27.52 16.73
C GLN A 27 -13.65 27.57 16.85
N ILE A 28 -13.10 28.30 17.83
CA ILE A 28 -11.66 28.31 18.08
C ILE A 28 -11.25 26.92 18.58
N PRO A 29 -10.41 26.18 17.83
CA PRO A 29 -10.03 24.82 18.19
C PRO A 29 -9.19 24.82 19.46
N LYS A 30 -9.39 23.79 20.29
CA LYS A 30 -8.54 23.52 21.45
C LYS A 30 -7.24 22.85 21.02
N PHE A 31 -6.16 23.10 21.75
CA PHE A 31 -4.90 22.40 21.56
C PHE A 31 -4.52 21.67 22.84
N VAL A 32 -4.49 20.34 22.76
CA VAL A 32 -4.09 19.47 23.87
C VAL A 32 -2.82 18.70 23.45
N PRO A 33 -1.70 18.90 24.17
CA PRO A 33 -0.44 18.22 23.87
C PRO A 33 -0.60 16.70 23.86
N GLY A 34 -0.04 16.04 22.83
CA GLY A 34 -0.03 14.58 22.72
C GLY A 34 -1.32 13.96 22.17
N THR A 35 -2.41 14.72 22.02
CA THR A 35 -3.66 14.24 21.41
C THR A 35 -4.03 15.00 20.15
N THR A 36 -3.79 16.31 20.11
CA THR A 36 -4.10 17.14 18.94
C THR A 36 -3.01 17.01 17.88
N ASN A 37 -3.38 16.68 16.64
CA ASN A 37 -2.47 16.75 15.51
C ASN A 37 -2.12 18.22 15.23
N VAL A 38 -0.82 18.54 15.22
CA VAL A 38 -0.32 19.92 15.08
C VAL A 38 -0.65 20.48 13.70
N ASP A 39 -0.56 19.70 12.64
CA ASP A 39 -0.77 20.15 11.26
C ASP A 39 -2.26 20.40 10.97
N GLU A 40 -3.14 19.55 11.51
CA GLU A 40 -4.58 19.76 11.47
C GLU A 40 -4.97 21.03 12.24
N TYR A 41 -4.36 21.26 13.41
CA TYR A 41 -4.56 22.49 14.19
C TYR A 41 -4.07 23.73 13.43
N VAL A 42 -2.89 23.69 12.82
CA VAL A 42 -2.36 24.77 11.97
C VAL A 42 -3.34 25.10 10.85
N SER A 43 -3.86 24.08 10.16
CA SER A 43 -4.77 24.24 9.02
C SER A 43 -6.10 24.87 9.46
N ARG A 44 -6.68 24.40 10.57
CA ARG A 44 -7.87 25.02 11.17
C ARG A 44 -7.64 26.47 11.57
N MET A 45 -6.50 26.79 12.18
CA MET A 45 -6.18 28.15 12.59
C MET A 45 -5.95 29.09 11.40
N LYS A 46 -5.36 28.61 10.30
CA LYS A 46 -5.24 29.37 9.04
C LYS A 46 -6.61 29.68 8.45
N PHE A 47 -7.45 28.66 8.29
CA PHE A 47 -8.81 28.82 7.79
C PHE A 47 -9.63 29.80 8.66
N LEU A 48 -9.51 29.68 9.98
CA LEU A 48 -10.19 30.57 10.91
C LEU A 48 -9.69 32.01 10.82
N LYS A 49 -8.38 32.23 10.59
CA LYS A 49 -7.79 33.56 10.37
C LYS A 49 -8.40 34.22 9.13
N GLU A 50 -8.56 33.46 8.04
CA GLU A 50 -9.12 33.95 6.77
C GLU A 50 -10.62 34.27 6.86
N LEU A 51 -11.36 33.53 7.69
CA LEU A 51 -12.78 33.77 7.93
C LEU A 51 -13.05 34.94 8.91
N TRP A 52 -12.05 35.33 9.71
CA TRP A 52 -12.21 36.33 10.76
C TRP A 52 -12.24 37.76 10.20
N PRO A 53 -13.15 38.63 10.69
CA PRO A 53 -13.15 40.05 10.31
C PRO A 53 -11.83 40.76 10.65
N GLU A 54 -11.28 41.52 9.69
CA GLU A 54 -9.98 42.19 9.82
C GLU A 54 -9.92 43.17 11.00
N ASP A 55 -11.03 43.85 11.28
CA ASP A 55 -11.20 44.80 12.38
C ASP A 55 -11.06 44.14 13.77
N GLN A 56 -11.34 42.83 13.86
CA GLN A 56 -11.38 42.08 15.12
C GLN A 56 -10.32 40.97 15.18
N LEU A 57 -9.43 40.88 14.18
CA LEU A 57 -8.38 39.87 14.12
C LEU A 57 -7.42 39.92 15.32
N HIS A 58 -7.22 41.11 15.87
CA HIS A 58 -6.38 41.35 17.07
C HIS A 58 -6.88 40.61 18.32
N LEU A 59 -8.13 40.14 18.35
CA LEU A 59 -8.71 39.39 19.46
C LEU A 59 -8.52 37.87 19.30
N LEU A 60 -8.28 37.38 18.08
CA LEU A 60 -8.22 35.95 17.77
C LEU A 60 -6.99 35.29 18.41
N GLY A 61 -5.80 35.87 18.25
CA GLY A 61 -4.54 35.32 18.78
C GLY A 61 -4.55 35.12 20.30
N PRO A 62 -4.92 36.13 21.11
CA PRO A 62 -5.00 35.97 22.57
C PRO A 62 -6.08 34.97 23.00
N ARG A 63 -7.21 34.90 22.27
CA ARG A 63 -8.28 33.96 22.61
C ARG A 63 -7.89 32.52 22.29
N ALA A 64 -7.22 32.28 21.17
CA ALA A 64 -6.70 30.96 20.80
C ALA A 64 -5.61 30.50 21.77
N ALA A 65 -4.75 31.41 22.25
CA ALA A 65 -3.76 31.11 23.28
C ALA A 65 -4.37 30.57 24.59
N LEU A 66 -5.58 31.02 24.95
CA LEU A 66 -6.32 30.54 26.12
C LEU A 66 -7.02 29.19 25.90
N GLN A 67 -7.11 28.71 24.66
CA GLN A 67 -7.64 27.37 24.33
C GLN A 67 -6.54 26.30 24.29
N VAL A 68 -5.31 26.67 24.67
CA VAL A 68 -4.18 25.74 24.77
C VAL A 68 -4.08 25.21 26.19
N GLU A 69 -4.10 23.90 26.33
CA GLU A 69 -4.09 23.22 27.62
C GLU A 69 -2.73 22.53 27.90
N GLY A 70 -2.51 22.13 29.16
CA GLY A 70 -1.37 21.32 29.55
C GLY A 70 0.00 22.01 29.42
N SER A 71 1.03 21.22 29.11
CA SER A 71 2.43 21.66 29.08
C SER A 71 2.74 22.66 27.95
N ALA A 72 1.95 22.68 26.88
CA ALA A 72 2.14 23.64 25.79
C ALA A 72 1.83 25.08 26.20
N PHE A 73 0.91 25.29 27.15
CA PHE A 73 0.60 26.62 27.66
C PHE A 73 1.81 27.29 28.33
N GLN A 74 2.73 26.51 28.92
CA GLN A 74 3.96 27.04 29.50
C GLN A 74 4.89 27.70 28.48
N LYS A 75 4.83 27.27 27.21
CA LYS A 75 5.59 27.92 26.11
C LYS A 75 4.93 29.23 25.70
N ILE A 76 3.60 29.25 25.65
CA ILE A 76 2.81 30.42 25.26
C ILE A 76 2.84 31.50 26.33
N SER A 77 2.83 31.14 27.61
CA SER A 77 2.86 32.12 28.71
C SER A 77 4.14 32.97 28.74
N ARG A 78 5.18 32.55 28.01
CA ARG A 78 6.43 33.32 27.82
C ARG A 78 6.34 34.34 26.68
N LEU A 79 5.33 34.26 25.81
CA LEU A 79 5.09 35.26 24.77
C LEU A 79 4.50 36.53 25.39
N SER A 80 4.86 37.69 24.83
CA SER A 80 4.21 38.93 25.24
C SER A 80 2.78 38.98 24.69
N PRO A 81 1.76 39.34 25.51
CA PRO A 81 0.38 39.46 25.05
C PRO A 81 0.18 40.43 23.88
N GLU A 82 1.06 41.41 23.74
CA GLU A 82 1.06 42.38 22.64
C GLU A 82 1.38 41.73 21.30
N LYS A 83 2.29 40.76 21.24
CA LYS A 83 2.62 40.03 20.01
C LYS A 83 1.44 39.21 19.51
N LEU A 84 0.63 38.67 20.43
CA LEU A 84 -0.56 37.89 20.07
C LEU A 84 -1.69 38.76 19.51
N ARG A 85 -1.72 40.07 19.79
CA ARG A 85 -2.74 41.00 19.26
C ARG A 85 -2.43 41.51 17.85
N GLN A 86 -1.23 41.26 17.35
CA GLN A 86 -0.86 41.66 15.99
C GLN A 86 -1.63 40.81 14.95
N PRO A 87 -1.74 41.26 13.69
CA PRO A 87 -2.35 40.47 12.61
C PRO A 87 -1.70 39.08 12.42
N ASP A 88 -0.42 38.97 12.78
CA ASP A 88 0.35 37.73 12.77
C ASP A 88 0.37 37.00 14.12
N GLY A 89 -0.42 37.43 15.10
CA GLY A 89 -0.47 36.81 16.42
C GLY A 89 -0.84 35.33 16.39
N VAL A 90 -1.75 34.94 15.48
CA VAL A 90 -2.13 33.54 15.24
C VAL A 90 -0.95 32.73 14.70
N LYS A 91 -0.17 33.33 13.79
CA LYS A 91 1.04 32.73 13.24
C LYS A 91 2.08 32.46 14.33
N ILE A 92 2.36 33.48 15.14
CA ILE A 92 3.31 33.40 16.26
C ILE A 92 2.89 32.31 17.26
N LEU A 93 1.58 32.23 17.56
CA LEU A 93 1.03 31.20 18.44
C LEU A 93 1.31 29.78 17.89
N VAL A 94 0.98 29.54 16.63
CA VAL A 94 1.18 28.23 15.99
C VAL A 94 2.66 27.85 15.90
N GLU A 95 3.53 28.79 15.54
CA GLU A 95 4.99 28.56 15.52
C GLU A 95 5.53 28.22 16.90
N THR A 96 5.01 28.85 17.96
CA THR A 96 5.41 28.56 19.35
C THR A 96 4.95 27.18 19.83
N LEU A 97 3.82 26.70 19.30
CA LEU A 97 3.32 25.35 19.52
C LEU A 97 4.10 24.27 18.75
N GLY A 98 4.99 24.69 17.83
CA GLY A 98 5.80 23.80 16.99
C GLY A 98 5.18 23.51 15.62
N GLY A 99 4.08 24.18 15.26
CA GLY A 99 3.48 24.09 13.94
C GLY A 99 4.20 24.98 12.93
N SER A 100 4.32 24.55 11.68
CA SER A 100 4.99 25.34 10.65
C SER A 100 3.99 26.26 9.93
N TRP A 101 4.16 27.58 10.05
CA TRP A 101 3.31 28.54 9.36
C TRP A 101 3.78 28.75 7.91
N GLY A 102 3.34 27.85 7.03
CA GLY A 102 3.58 27.93 5.59
C GLY A 102 4.77 27.12 5.08
N ARG A 103 5.42 26.30 5.93
CA ARG A 103 6.59 25.49 5.54
C ARG A 103 6.30 24.01 5.31
N THR A 104 5.09 23.55 5.63
CA THR A 104 4.71 22.14 5.47
C THR A 104 4.35 21.74 4.04
N ALA A 105 3.99 22.69 3.16
CA ALA A 105 3.43 22.37 1.84
C ALA A 105 4.37 21.53 0.93
N MET A 106 5.68 21.61 1.12
CA MET A 106 6.69 20.98 0.25
C MET A 106 7.15 19.60 0.71
N GLU A 107 7.47 19.40 2.01
CA GLU A 107 7.77 18.06 2.54
C GLU A 107 6.51 17.18 2.57
N GLU A 108 5.35 17.75 2.86
CA GLU A 108 4.08 17.03 2.77
C GLU A 108 3.74 16.63 1.33
N LYS A 109 4.19 17.38 0.30
CA LYS A 109 3.91 17.03 -1.10
C LYS A 109 4.45 15.64 -1.44
N TYR A 110 5.65 15.32 -0.96
CA TYR A 110 6.23 13.98 -1.11
C TYR A 110 5.41 12.92 -0.36
N HIS A 111 4.97 13.23 0.86
CA HIS A 111 4.17 12.31 1.67
C HIS A 111 2.79 12.01 1.05
N TYR A 112 2.03 13.05 0.68
CA TYR A 112 0.73 12.91 0.01
C TYR A 112 0.88 12.20 -1.33
N PHE A 113 2.00 12.40 -2.03
CA PHE A 113 2.31 11.68 -3.25
C PHE A 113 2.49 10.17 -2.99
N GLU A 114 3.28 9.78 -1.99
CA GLU A 114 3.45 8.36 -1.64
C GLU A 114 2.12 7.72 -1.27
N GLN A 115 1.31 8.42 -0.47
CA GLN A 115 0.01 7.92 -0.05
C GLN A 115 -0.93 7.75 -1.25
N ALA A 116 -1.12 8.80 -2.04
CA ALA A 116 -2.04 8.81 -3.16
C ALA A 116 -1.69 7.78 -4.24
N ILE A 117 -0.41 7.68 -4.62
CA ILE A 117 0.02 6.85 -5.77
C ILE A 117 0.29 5.40 -5.38
N PHE A 118 0.83 5.16 -4.19
CA PHE A 118 1.33 3.82 -3.81
C PHE A 118 0.62 3.17 -2.63
N GLN A 119 -0.15 3.92 -1.83
CA GLN A 119 -0.88 3.34 -0.67
C GLN A 119 -2.40 3.28 -0.86
N VAL A 120 -2.97 4.11 -1.74
CA VAL A 120 -4.40 4.05 -2.05
C VAL A 120 -4.68 2.90 -3.01
N MET A 121 -4.86 1.72 -2.42
CA MET A 121 -5.37 0.53 -3.09
C MET A 121 -6.65 0.08 -2.39
N GLN A 122 -7.59 -0.47 -3.16
CA GLN A 122 -8.82 -1.02 -2.60
C GLN A 122 -8.48 -2.29 -1.80
N ARG A 123 -8.99 -2.38 -0.57
CA ARG A 123 -8.81 -3.58 0.25
C ARG A 123 -9.89 -4.62 -0.08
N ASN A 124 -9.58 -5.89 0.17
CA ASN A 124 -10.51 -7.00 -0.09
C ASN A 124 -11.81 -6.91 0.73
N ASP A 125 -11.74 -6.30 1.90
CA ASP A 125 -12.85 -6.09 2.83
C ASP A 125 -13.48 -4.68 2.73
N GLU A 126 -13.06 -3.87 1.74
CA GLU A 126 -13.50 -2.49 1.58
C GLU A 126 -14.56 -2.31 0.48
N THR A 127 -15.58 -1.50 0.78
CA THR A 127 -16.60 -1.12 -0.20
C THR A 127 -16.05 -0.17 -1.27
N ASN A 128 -16.62 -0.24 -2.48
CA ASN A 128 -16.19 0.62 -3.59
C ASN A 128 -16.28 2.12 -3.23
N ASP A 129 -17.35 2.54 -2.55
CA ASP A 129 -17.55 3.95 -2.18
C ASP A 129 -16.50 4.44 -1.17
N SER A 130 -16.10 3.58 -0.23
CA SER A 130 -15.00 3.89 0.70
C SER A 130 -13.68 4.09 -0.06
N TYR A 131 -13.36 3.19 -0.99
CA TYR A 131 -12.14 3.30 -1.79
C TYR A 131 -12.11 4.58 -2.63
N VAL A 132 -13.20 4.90 -3.34
CA VAL A 132 -13.32 6.13 -4.14
C VAL A 132 -13.17 7.36 -3.24
N SER A 133 -13.79 7.37 -2.07
CA SER A 133 -13.68 8.49 -1.13
C SER A 133 -12.24 8.71 -0.65
N ARG A 134 -11.49 7.64 -0.36
CA ARG A 134 -10.06 7.75 -0.02
C ARG A 134 -9.24 8.25 -1.22
N HIS A 135 -9.48 7.69 -2.40
CA HIS A 135 -8.81 8.12 -3.63
C HIS A 135 -9.01 9.61 -3.89
N ASP A 136 -10.25 10.09 -3.83
CA ASP A 136 -10.58 11.49 -4.08
C ASP A 136 -9.95 12.41 -3.03
N ALA A 137 -10.00 12.06 -1.74
CA ALA A 137 -9.40 12.87 -0.68
C ALA A 137 -7.90 13.11 -0.88
N TYR A 138 -7.14 12.07 -1.30
CA TYR A 138 -5.71 12.20 -1.53
C TYR A 138 -5.38 12.88 -2.86
N PHE A 139 -6.13 12.60 -3.93
CA PHE A 139 -5.88 13.21 -5.24
C PHE A 139 -6.35 14.66 -5.33
N GLU A 140 -7.42 15.05 -4.64
CA GLU A 140 -7.84 16.46 -4.52
C GLU A 140 -6.74 17.32 -3.88
N GLU A 141 -6.06 16.80 -2.86
CA GLU A 141 -4.93 17.49 -2.23
C GLU A 141 -3.74 17.65 -3.20
N LEU A 142 -3.45 16.63 -4.02
CA LEU A 142 -2.42 16.73 -5.07
C LEU A 142 -2.79 17.75 -6.15
N LEU A 143 -4.07 17.80 -6.54
CA LEU A 143 -4.59 18.77 -7.51
C LEU A 143 -4.54 20.19 -6.95
N ALA A 144 -4.94 20.39 -5.70
CA ALA A 144 -4.87 21.68 -5.00
C ALA A 144 -3.44 22.20 -4.91
N ARG A 145 -2.45 21.30 -4.78
CA ARG A 145 -1.02 21.61 -4.77
C ARG A 145 -0.40 21.79 -6.16
N GLY A 146 -1.18 21.64 -7.23
CA GLY A 146 -0.73 21.81 -8.61
C GLY A 146 0.37 20.82 -9.00
N VAL A 147 0.30 19.57 -8.53
CA VAL A 147 1.29 18.54 -8.89
C VAL A 147 1.23 18.24 -10.39
N THR A 148 2.35 18.36 -11.08
CA THR A 148 2.45 18.08 -12.51
C THR A 148 2.85 16.63 -12.77
N ILE A 149 2.48 16.08 -13.93
CA ILE A 149 2.92 14.74 -14.36
C ILE A 149 4.44 14.62 -14.46
N GLU A 150 5.14 15.72 -14.68
CA GLU A 150 6.61 15.75 -14.72
C GLU A 150 7.21 15.52 -13.33
N GLN A 151 6.61 16.10 -12.29
CA GLN A 151 6.96 15.84 -10.90
C GLN A 151 6.62 14.39 -10.51
N VAL A 152 5.46 13.88 -10.97
CA VAL A 152 5.08 12.47 -10.79
C VAL A 152 6.15 11.54 -11.36
N ARG A 153 6.58 11.79 -12.60
CA ARG A 153 7.64 11.01 -13.26
C ARG A 153 8.96 11.06 -12.48
N ALA A 154 9.37 12.23 -12.02
CA ALA A 154 10.59 12.40 -11.26
C ALA A 154 10.55 11.60 -9.94
N TYR A 155 9.40 11.63 -9.26
CA TYR A 155 9.18 10.86 -8.05
C TYR A 155 9.25 9.35 -8.29
N VAL A 156 8.48 8.84 -9.25
CA VAL A 156 8.44 7.40 -9.57
C VAL A 156 9.85 6.90 -9.92
N LEU A 157 10.61 7.69 -10.68
CA LEU A 157 12.00 7.39 -11.00
C LEU A 157 12.89 7.30 -9.75
N LEU A 158 12.78 8.25 -8.82
CA LEU A 158 13.57 8.24 -7.59
C LEU A 158 13.19 7.08 -6.67
N ARG A 159 11.89 6.79 -6.53
CA ARG A 159 11.37 5.71 -5.68
C ARG A 159 11.90 4.36 -6.12
N HIS A 160 11.76 4.03 -7.41
CA HIS A 160 12.19 2.76 -7.99
C HIS A 160 13.70 2.69 -8.24
N SER A 161 14.44 3.78 -8.03
CA SER A 161 15.90 3.71 -8.05
C SER A 161 16.41 2.81 -6.92
N GLN A 162 17.47 2.05 -7.20
CA GLN A 162 18.17 1.23 -6.22
C GLN A 162 19.25 2.04 -5.45
N LEU A 163 18.97 3.32 -5.18
CA LEU A 163 19.79 4.17 -4.32
C LEU A 163 19.54 3.83 -2.85
N ALA A 164 20.54 4.09 -2.00
CA ALA A 164 20.37 3.92 -0.56
C ALA A 164 19.27 4.87 -0.04
N PRO A 165 18.52 4.49 1.02
CA PRO A 165 17.46 5.33 1.58
C PRO A 165 17.92 6.73 1.97
N ASP A 166 19.14 6.86 2.50
CA ASP A 166 19.71 8.16 2.90
C ASP A 166 20.05 9.05 1.71
N ASP A 167 20.44 8.45 0.58
CA ASP A 167 20.69 9.17 -0.67
C ASP A 167 19.37 9.65 -1.29
N LYS A 168 18.31 8.82 -1.26
CA LYS A 168 16.97 9.22 -1.71
C LYS A 168 16.46 10.42 -0.89
N LYS A 169 16.59 10.35 0.44
CA LYS A 169 16.22 11.47 1.34
C LYS A 169 17.02 12.73 1.01
N ARG A 170 18.32 12.62 0.75
CA ARG A 170 19.15 13.77 0.37
C ARG A 170 18.64 14.44 -0.91
N VAL A 171 18.30 13.67 -1.94
CA VAL A 171 17.75 14.21 -3.20
C VAL A 171 16.41 14.93 -2.97
N VAL A 172 15.53 14.40 -2.12
CA VAL A 172 14.23 15.02 -1.80
C VAL A 172 14.42 16.34 -1.03
N VAL A 173 15.32 16.35 -0.03
CA VAL A 173 15.63 17.53 0.80
C VAL A 173 16.29 18.63 -0.03
N GLU A 174 17.26 18.28 -0.90
CA GLU A 174 17.91 19.25 -1.81
C GLU A 174 16.92 19.85 -2.80
N SER A 175 15.93 19.07 -3.25
CA SER A 175 14.87 19.54 -4.16
C SER A 175 13.77 20.32 -3.44
N GLN A 176 13.83 20.47 -2.11
CA GLN A 176 12.80 21.12 -1.29
C GLN A 176 11.38 20.58 -1.62
N GLY A 177 11.24 19.28 -1.88
CA GLY A 177 9.96 18.68 -2.27
C GLY A 177 9.45 18.98 -3.69
N ASP A 178 10.12 19.84 -4.46
CA ASP A 178 9.81 20.12 -5.87
C ASP A 178 10.75 19.33 -6.80
N LEU A 179 10.49 18.02 -6.94
CA LEU A 179 11.32 17.14 -7.75
C LEU A 179 11.16 17.45 -9.25
N LYS A 180 12.20 18.04 -9.85
CA LYS A 180 12.28 18.21 -11.30
C LYS A 180 12.99 17.03 -11.94
N TYR A 181 12.39 16.48 -12.99
CA TYR A 181 12.91 15.30 -13.70
C TYR A 181 14.41 15.40 -14.05
N ASN A 182 14.83 16.51 -14.65
CA ASN A 182 16.23 16.68 -15.08
C ASN A 182 17.21 16.74 -13.90
N GLU A 183 16.81 17.31 -12.77
CA GLU A 183 17.64 17.39 -11.56
C GLU A 183 17.72 16.03 -10.88
N THR A 184 16.59 15.32 -10.77
CA THR A 184 16.55 13.95 -10.25
C THR A 184 17.40 12.99 -11.09
N VAL A 185 17.35 13.08 -12.43
CA VAL A 185 18.19 12.26 -13.32
C VAL A 185 19.68 12.56 -13.09
N LYS A 186 20.06 13.83 -12.93
CA LYS A 186 21.46 14.20 -12.64
C LYS A 186 21.90 13.63 -11.30
N ALA A 187 21.07 13.76 -10.27
CA ALA A 187 21.36 13.24 -8.94
C ALA A 187 21.53 11.71 -8.94
N ILE A 188 20.61 10.98 -9.59
CA ILE A 188 20.70 9.51 -9.71
C ILE A 188 21.98 9.10 -10.45
N ARG A 189 22.31 9.77 -11.56
CA ARG A 189 23.54 9.48 -12.32
C ARG A 189 24.81 9.79 -11.53
N LEU A 190 24.80 10.87 -10.75
CA LEU A 190 25.94 11.27 -9.92
C LEU A 190 26.18 10.23 -8.81
N LEU A 191 25.12 9.87 -8.08
CA LEU A 191 25.17 8.89 -6.98
C LEU A 191 25.43 7.47 -7.48
N GLY A 192 24.97 7.12 -8.68
CA GLY A 192 25.24 5.85 -9.34
C GLY A 192 26.61 5.78 -10.02
N SER A 193 27.36 6.89 -10.11
CA SER A 193 28.69 6.89 -10.73
C SER A 193 29.73 6.22 -9.84
N LYS A 194 30.65 5.47 -10.45
CA LYS A 194 31.74 4.75 -9.75
C LYS A 194 32.58 5.68 -8.85
N PHE A 195 32.65 6.97 -9.18
CA PHE A 195 33.38 7.98 -8.43
C PHE A 195 32.90 8.13 -6.97
N PHE A 196 31.60 8.08 -6.70
CA PHE A 196 31.08 8.17 -5.33
C PHE A 196 31.20 6.85 -4.56
N GLY A 197 31.05 5.72 -5.25
CA GLY A 197 31.30 4.40 -4.67
C GLY A 197 32.74 4.26 -4.17
N GLU A 198 33.73 4.71 -4.94
CA GLU A 198 35.14 4.72 -4.53
C GLU A 198 35.46 5.76 -3.45
N LEU A 199 34.80 6.92 -3.46
CA LEU A 199 35.00 7.97 -2.46
C LEU A 199 34.46 7.56 -1.07
N GLN A 200 33.33 6.86 -1.02
CA GLN A 200 32.75 6.34 0.22
C GLN A 200 33.43 5.05 0.70
N ALA A 201 33.85 4.16 -0.21
CA ALA A 201 34.54 2.90 0.12
C ALA A 201 35.93 3.11 0.73
N LYS A 202 36.54 4.29 0.60
CA LYS A 202 37.82 4.64 1.25
C LYS A 202 37.72 4.78 2.77
N ASN A 203 36.52 4.91 3.34
CA ASN A 203 36.32 5.09 4.79
C ASN A 203 35.70 3.88 5.50
N SER A 204 35.32 2.82 4.80
CA SER A 204 34.75 1.61 5.40
C SER A 204 35.65 0.40 5.14
N THR A 205 36.30 -0.10 6.20
CA THR A 205 37.12 -1.33 6.22
C THR A 205 36.29 -2.61 6.06
N SER A 206 35.20 -2.58 5.30
CA SER A 206 34.39 -3.73 4.96
C SER A 206 34.48 -3.96 3.46
N GLN A 207 35.33 -4.91 3.07
CA GLN A 207 35.31 -5.56 1.77
C GLN A 207 33.98 -6.32 1.59
N GLY A 208 32.89 -5.60 1.35
CA GLY A 208 31.65 -6.14 0.81
C GLY A 208 31.64 -5.86 -0.68
N ARG A 209 31.66 -6.90 -1.51
CA ARG A 209 31.47 -6.82 -2.96
C ARG A 209 30.14 -6.13 -3.28
N MET A 210 30.13 -4.80 -3.47
CA MET A 210 29.10 -4.17 -4.28
C MET A 210 29.32 -4.68 -5.69
N ALA A 211 28.50 -5.65 -6.12
CA ALA A 211 28.49 -6.13 -7.49
C ALA A 211 28.40 -4.93 -8.43
N GLU A 212 29.31 -4.83 -9.40
CA GLU A 212 29.25 -3.79 -10.42
C GLU A 212 27.91 -3.91 -11.17
N ARG A 213 26.96 -3.01 -10.87
CA ARG A 213 25.66 -2.92 -11.54
C ARG A 213 25.84 -2.33 -12.95
N ASN A 214 26.51 -3.09 -13.82
CA ASN A 214 26.82 -2.72 -15.20
C ASN A 214 25.83 -3.30 -16.23
N ARG A 215 24.78 -4.02 -15.78
CA ARG A 215 23.75 -4.54 -16.68
C ARG A 215 22.99 -3.37 -17.30
N VAL A 216 22.87 -3.38 -18.62
CA VAL A 216 22.09 -2.42 -19.39
C VAL A 216 20.92 -3.19 -20.01
N TYR A 217 19.71 -2.82 -19.62
CA TYR A 217 18.48 -3.40 -20.16
C TYR A 217 18.03 -2.62 -21.39
N ASP A 218 17.42 -3.30 -22.36
CA ASP A 218 16.75 -2.64 -23.48
C ASP A 218 15.51 -1.86 -22.99
N VAL A 219 15.08 -0.85 -23.74
CA VAL A 219 13.92 -0.01 -23.38
C VAL A 219 12.63 -0.84 -23.32
N ASN A 220 12.53 -1.87 -24.15
CA ASN A 220 11.39 -2.79 -24.18
C ASN A 220 11.62 -4.05 -23.33
N PHE A 221 12.66 -4.05 -22.49
CA PHE A 221 12.90 -5.17 -21.58
C PHE A 221 11.68 -5.35 -20.68
N THR A 222 11.06 -6.52 -20.78
CA THR A 222 9.99 -6.99 -19.93
C THR A 222 10.55 -8.22 -19.23
N GLU A 223 10.41 -8.29 -17.90
CA GLU A 223 10.75 -9.52 -17.18
C GLU A 223 9.74 -10.59 -17.62
N GLU A 224 10.15 -11.57 -18.42
CA GLU A 224 9.33 -12.74 -18.72
C GLU A 224 9.29 -13.63 -17.46
N ASP A 225 8.20 -13.46 -16.72
CA ASP A 225 7.74 -14.07 -15.48
C ASP A 225 8.46 -15.31 -14.92
N GLY A 226 8.93 -15.15 -13.69
CA GLY A 226 9.00 -16.22 -12.69
C GLY A 226 8.25 -15.92 -11.40
N GLN A 227 7.61 -14.74 -11.30
CA GLN A 227 6.81 -14.31 -10.16
C GLN A 227 5.76 -13.35 -10.71
N ASP A 228 4.50 -13.76 -10.75
CA ASP A 228 3.37 -12.84 -10.76
C ASP A 228 3.36 -12.10 -9.40
N GLU A 229 4.42 -11.35 -9.07
CA GLU A 229 4.28 -10.18 -8.21
C GLU A 229 3.69 -9.09 -9.09
N THR A 230 2.41 -9.28 -9.42
CA THR A 230 1.56 -8.11 -9.54
C THR A 230 1.81 -7.31 -8.27
N TYR A 231 2.19 -6.05 -8.44
CA TYR A 231 2.44 -5.06 -7.40
C TYR A 231 1.17 -4.75 -6.57
N TYR A 232 0.32 -5.75 -6.31
CA TYR A 232 -0.63 -5.80 -5.21
C TYR A 232 0.16 -6.10 -3.95
N SER A 233 0.32 -5.07 -3.12
CA SER A 233 0.42 -5.19 -1.67
C SER A 233 1.34 -6.30 -1.17
N ALA A 234 2.57 -5.93 -0.82
CA ALA A 234 3.38 -6.64 0.17
C ALA A 234 2.68 -6.62 1.55
N THR A 235 1.52 -7.26 1.65
CA THR A 235 0.71 -7.65 2.82
C THR A 235 -0.51 -8.43 2.32
N GLN A 236 -0.33 -9.44 1.47
CA GLN A 236 -1.22 -10.58 1.55
C GLN A 236 -0.43 -11.61 2.32
N ASP A 237 -0.95 -12.01 3.48
CA ASP A 237 -0.52 -13.23 4.16
C ASP A 237 -0.72 -14.39 3.16
N GLU A 238 0.21 -14.55 2.22
CA GLU A 238 0.45 -15.83 1.58
C GLU A 238 0.95 -16.70 2.73
N GLU A 239 0.03 -17.48 3.27
CA GLU A 239 0.37 -18.57 4.16
C GLU A 239 1.51 -19.33 3.47
N PRO A 240 2.72 -19.38 4.07
CA PRO A 240 3.88 -19.94 3.41
C PRO A 240 3.52 -21.36 2.95
N ASP A 241 3.92 -21.70 1.72
CA ASP A 241 3.68 -23.03 1.18
C ASP A 241 4.11 -24.09 2.22
N ASP A 242 3.30 -25.12 2.41
CA ASP A 242 3.51 -26.11 3.49
C ASP A 242 4.92 -26.73 3.39
N GLU A 243 5.45 -26.87 2.17
CA GLU A 243 6.80 -27.36 1.88
C GLU A 243 7.90 -26.35 2.30
N ASP A 244 7.68 -25.05 2.07
CA ASP A 244 8.59 -23.98 2.51
C ASP A 244 8.59 -23.84 4.04
N LEU A 245 7.42 -24.02 4.67
CA LEU A 245 7.25 -23.99 6.12
C LEU A 245 7.96 -25.18 6.79
N LEU A 246 7.84 -26.38 6.21
CA LEU A 246 8.55 -27.57 6.67
C LEU A 246 10.06 -27.41 6.57
N CYS A 247 10.59 -26.89 5.45
CA CYS A 247 12.01 -26.59 5.29
C CYS A 247 12.52 -25.60 6.34
N TYR A 248 11.76 -24.54 6.62
CA TYR A 248 12.13 -23.55 7.64
C TYR A 248 12.24 -24.16 9.04
N PHE A 249 11.30 -25.01 9.44
CA PHE A 249 11.34 -25.66 10.76
C PHE A 249 12.41 -26.76 10.84
N LEU A 250 12.70 -27.46 9.75
CA LEU A 250 13.83 -28.38 9.66
C LEU A 250 15.18 -27.68 9.85
N GLU A 251 15.37 -26.49 9.28
CA GLU A 251 16.59 -25.69 9.48
C GLU A 251 16.79 -25.27 10.95
N GLN A 252 15.69 -25.11 11.69
CA GLN A 252 15.71 -24.84 13.13
C GLN A 252 15.84 -26.10 13.98
N ASN A 253 15.93 -27.27 13.33
CA ASN A 253 16.00 -28.58 13.98
C ASN A 253 14.80 -28.83 14.91
N ASP A 254 13.61 -28.37 14.48
CA ASP A 254 12.36 -28.55 15.20
C ASP A 254 11.98 -30.05 15.27
N PRO A 255 11.61 -30.57 16.45
CA PRO A 255 11.35 -32.00 16.64
C PRO A 255 10.17 -32.53 15.81
N ASP A 256 9.14 -31.70 15.58
CA ASP A 256 7.94 -32.14 14.84
C ASP A 256 8.25 -32.17 13.34
N ALA A 257 9.02 -31.22 12.83
CA ALA A 257 9.47 -31.20 11.44
C ALA A 257 10.44 -32.37 11.12
N VAL A 258 11.35 -32.68 12.04
CA VAL A 258 12.22 -33.86 11.94
C VAL A 258 11.39 -35.14 11.95
N TYR A 259 10.41 -35.26 12.86
CA TYR A 259 9.53 -36.43 12.92
C TYR A 259 8.70 -36.63 11.64
N ILE A 260 8.14 -35.55 11.09
CA ILE A 260 7.40 -35.60 9.82
C ILE A 260 8.30 -36.12 8.70
N THR A 261 9.53 -35.61 8.60
CA THR A 261 10.48 -36.00 7.56
C THR A 261 10.90 -37.47 7.71
N GLU A 262 11.24 -37.90 8.92
CA GLU A 262 11.57 -39.31 9.20
C GLU A 262 10.39 -40.25 8.92
N PHE A 263 9.17 -39.80 9.18
CA PHE A 263 7.96 -40.56 8.89
C PHE A 263 7.72 -40.68 7.37
N GLU A 264 7.87 -39.59 6.63
CA GLU A 264 7.78 -39.60 5.16
C GLU A 264 8.82 -40.52 4.53
N ASP A 265 10.06 -40.48 5.01
CA ASP A 265 11.13 -41.40 4.59
C ASP A 265 10.75 -42.86 4.89
N SER A 266 10.18 -43.13 6.08
CA SER A 266 9.73 -44.49 6.44
C SER A 266 8.62 -45.03 5.54
N ILE A 267 7.72 -44.16 5.05
CA ILE A 267 6.69 -44.53 4.08
C ILE A 267 7.32 -44.86 2.74
N VAL A 268 8.30 -44.06 2.30
CA VAL A 268 9.02 -44.31 1.05
C VAL A 268 9.75 -45.65 1.10
N ASP A 269 10.42 -45.96 2.21
CA ASP A 269 11.10 -47.24 2.41
C ASP A 269 10.11 -48.42 2.40
N ALA A 270 8.99 -48.30 3.13
CA ALA A 270 7.95 -49.34 3.15
C ALA A 270 7.34 -49.59 1.76
N ILE A 271 7.17 -48.55 0.94
CA ILE A 271 6.71 -48.67 -0.44
C ILE A 271 7.76 -49.37 -1.30
N GLN A 272 9.05 -49.04 -1.14
CA GLN A 272 10.16 -49.64 -1.88
C GLN A 272 10.38 -51.12 -1.54
N GLU A 273 10.11 -51.53 -0.30
CA GLU A 273 10.23 -52.92 0.17
C GLU A 273 9.02 -53.79 -0.20
N SER A 274 7.96 -53.20 -0.73
CA SER A 274 6.72 -53.88 -1.11
C SER A 274 6.55 -54.04 -2.63
N ASP A 275 5.57 -54.85 -3.03
CA ASP A 275 5.16 -55.00 -4.43
C ASP A 275 4.61 -53.69 -5.06
N LEU A 276 4.46 -52.62 -4.27
CA LEU A 276 4.02 -51.29 -4.72
C LEU A 276 5.16 -50.43 -5.31
N ALA A 277 6.42 -50.81 -5.11
CA ALA A 277 7.58 -50.11 -5.65
C ALA A 277 7.48 -49.79 -7.17
N PRO A 278 7.14 -50.73 -8.08
CA PRO A 278 6.99 -50.43 -9.50
C PRO A 278 5.83 -49.46 -9.79
N VAL A 279 4.76 -49.49 -9.00
CA VAL A 279 3.62 -48.57 -9.13
C VAL A 279 4.05 -47.16 -8.72
N TYR A 280 4.79 -47.03 -7.62
CA TYR A 280 5.31 -45.76 -7.13
C TYR A 280 6.27 -45.09 -8.12
N ILE A 281 7.19 -45.85 -8.72
CA ILE A 281 8.10 -45.35 -9.77
C ILE A 281 7.30 -44.85 -10.97
N SER A 282 6.28 -45.59 -11.42
CA SER A 282 5.43 -45.18 -12.54
C SER A 282 4.65 -43.88 -12.25
N TYR A 283 4.21 -43.69 -11.00
CA TYR A 283 3.56 -42.47 -10.53
C TYR A 283 4.53 -41.28 -10.51
N GLN A 284 5.75 -41.45 -9.97
CA GLN A 284 6.77 -40.42 -9.97
C GLN A 284 7.16 -39.98 -11.39
N GLU A 285 7.31 -40.93 -12.32
CA GLU A 285 7.55 -40.62 -13.73
C GLU A 285 6.39 -39.84 -14.37
N ALA A 286 5.14 -40.19 -14.05
CA ALA A 286 3.96 -39.49 -14.56
C ALA A 286 3.89 -38.05 -14.02
N ARG A 287 4.18 -37.85 -12.74
CA ARG A 287 4.29 -36.53 -12.10
C ARG A 287 5.42 -35.70 -12.74
N GLN A 288 6.58 -36.30 -12.96
CA GLN A 288 7.70 -35.63 -13.62
C GLN A 288 7.32 -35.20 -15.04
N LYS A 289 6.70 -36.09 -15.83
CA LYS A 289 6.20 -35.77 -17.17
C LYS A 289 5.14 -34.65 -17.15
N LEU A 290 4.33 -34.54 -16.09
CA LEU A 290 3.38 -33.44 -15.92
C LEU A 290 4.09 -32.11 -15.62
N ARG A 291 5.07 -32.12 -14.70
CA ARG A 291 5.90 -30.94 -14.39
C ARG A 291 6.67 -30.46 -15.62
N ASP A 292 7.25 -31.39 -16.37
CA ASP A 292 7.96 -31.09 -17.61
C ASP A 292 7.02 -30.55 -18.69
N LYS A 293 5.78 -31.06 -18.77
CA LYS A 293 4.75 -30.50 -19.66
C LYS A 293 4.31 -29.11 -19.22
N ALA A 294 4.20 -28.83 -17.92
CA ALA A 294 3.88 -27.50 -17.42
C ALA A 294 4.99 -26.51 -17.77
N LYS A 295 6.26 -26.90 -17.56
CA LYS A 295 7.45 -26.10 -17.91
C LYS A 295 7.65 -25.92 -19.41
N ALA A 296 7.41 -26.96 -20.21
CA ALA A 296 7.58 -26.92 -21.68
C ALA A 296 6.41 -26.26 -22.43
N ARG A 297 5.27 -26.01 -21.76
CA ARG A 297 4.10 -25.35 -22.33
C ARG A 297 3.96 -23.91 -21.83
N GLY A 298 5.05 -23.15 -21.68
CA GLY A 298 4.99 -21.73 -21.32
C GLY A 298 3.80 -21.02 -21.98
N PHE A 299 3.14 -20.13 -21.22
CA PHE A 299 1.81 -19.47 -21.32
C PHE A 299 1.02 -19.40 -22.65
N TRP A 300 1.60 -19.71 -23.80
CA TRP A 300 0.88 -20.04 -25.03
C TRP A 300 1.13 -21.51 -25.40
N GLY A 301 0.37 -22.43 -24.81
CA GLY A 301 0.10 -23.70 -25.51
C GLY A 301 -0.37 -23.38 -26.94
N PRO A 302 -0.07 -24.20 -27.97
CA PRO A 302 -0.35 -23.83 -29.35
C PRO A 302 -1.82 -23.42 -29.42
N SER A 303 -2.03 -22.11 -29.57
CA SER A 303 -3.33 -21.55 -29.88
C SER A 303 -3.91 -22.47 -30.94
N LYS A 304 -5.13 -22.95 -30.73
CA LYS A 304 -5.94 -23.50 -31.83
C LYS A 304 -6.25 -22.33 -32.76
N GLY A 305 -5.19 -21.78 -33.36
CA GLY A 305 -5.19 -20.92 -34.50
C GLY A 305 -5.75 -21.75 -35.62
N ARG A 306 -6.99 -21.41 -35.95
CA ARG A 306 -7.74 -21.80 -37.14
C ARG A 306 -6.93 -21.38 -38.37
N GLY A 307 -5.88 -22.15 -38.68
CA GLY A 307 -4.93 -21.92 -39.75
C GLY A 307 -5.25 -22.80 -40.96
N LYS A 308 -5.53 -22.14 -42.07
CA LYS A 308 -5.91 -22.70 -43.38
C LYS A 308 -5.10 -23.94 -43.78
N SER A 309 -5.82 -25.03 -44.07
CA SER A 309 -5.27 -26.18 -44.78
C SER A 309 -4.82 -25.78 -46.18
N LYS A 310 -3.51 -25.90 -46.46
CA LYS A 310 -2.99 -26.08 -47.81
C LYS A 310 -2.84 -27.58 -48.06
N HIS A 311 -3.38 -27.99 -49.19
CA HIS A 311 -3.40 -29.33 -49.78
C HIS A 311 -2.18 -30.21 -49.49
N SER A 312 -2.43 -31.45 -49.06
CA SER A 312 -1.70 -32.64 -49.50
C SER A 312 -2.58 -33.86 -49.25
N GLY A 313 -2.89 -34.59 -50.32
CA GLY A 313 -3.91 -35.62 -50.32
C GLY A 313 -3.48 -36.93 -49.64
N LYS A 314 -4.44 -37.60 -49.01
CA LYS A 314 -4.66 -39.03 -49.20
C LYS A 314 -6.06 -39.44 -48.75
N LYS A 315 -6.74 -40.09 -49.68
CA LYS A 315 -8.07 -40.69 -49.60
C LYS A 315 -7.97 -41.92 -48.70
N GLY A 316 -8.74 -41.95 -47.62
CA GLY A 316 -8.88 -43.10 -46.72
C GLY A 316 -10.29 -43.15 -46.16
N LYS A 317 -11.04 -44.18 -46.55
CA LYS A 317 -12.47 -44.39 -46.34
C LYS A 317 -12.63 -45.34 -45.14
N GLY A 318 -13.45 -45.00 -44.15
CA GLY A 318 -13.88 -45.99 -43.16
C GLY A 318 -14.43 -45.42 -41.84
N GLY A 319 -15.72 -45.65 -41.60
CA GLY A 319 -16.23 -46.01 -40.27
C GLY A 319 -16.66 -44.89 -39.33
N SER A 320 -17.90 -44.41 -39.51
CA SER A 320 -18.66 -43.71 -38.49
C SER A 320 -19.10 -44.66 -37.37
N ILE A 321 -18.72 -44.37 -36.12
CA ILE A 321 -19.53 -44.71 -34.95
C ILE A 321 -19.70 -43.42 -34.15
N SER A 322 -20.92 -42.89 -34.22
CA SER A 322 -21.45 -41.88 -33.31
C SER A 322 -21.83 -42.55 -32.00
N VAL A 323 -21.15 -42.19 -30.91
CA VAL A 323 -21.73 -42.25 -29.57
C VAL A 323 -21.67 -40.85 -29.00
N SER A 324 -22.86 -40.30 -28.80
CA SER A 324 -23.13 -39.10 -28.03
C SER A 324 -22.91 -39.38 -26.56
N SER A 325 -22.10 -38.55 -25.89
CA SER A 325 -22.31 -38.26 -24.48
C SER A 325 -21.87 -36.83 -24.20
N SER A 326 -22.83 -36.07 -23.71
CA SER A 326 -22.79 -34.65 -23.38
C SER A 326 -22.69 -34.52 -21.86
N TRP A 327 -21.52 -34.26 -21.32
CA TRP A 327 -21.30 -33.75 -19.95
C TRP A 327 -19.93 -33.02 -20.01
N GLY A 328 -19.76 -31.74 -19.72
CA GLY A 328 -20.29 -30.97 -18.60
C GLY A 328 -19.19 -30.83 -17.54
N MET A 329 -18.43 -29.72 -17.59
CA MET A 329 -17.62 -29.05 -16.54
C MET A 329 -17.16 -29.81 -15.28
N GLY A 330 -15.89 -29.61 -14.89
CA GLY A 330 -15.40 -29.75 -13.51
C GLY A 330 -13.93 -30.19 -13.44
N ARG A 331 -12.94 -29.28 -13.45
CA ARG A 331 -12.33 -28.69 -12.24
C ARG A 331 -11.96 -29.72 -11.16
N ASN A 332 -10.64 -29.84 -10.96
CA ASN A 332 -9.89 -30.56 -9.93
C ASN A 332 -10.70 -30.86 -8.65
N ARG A 333 -10.98 -32.14 -8.41
CA ARG A 333 -11.40 -32.65 -7.11
C ARG A 333 -10.20 -33.31 -6.43
N SER A 334 -9.99 -32.98 -5.16
CA SER A 334 -9.01 -33.62 -4.28
C SER A 334 -9.38 -35.10 -4.08
N LEU A 335 -8.39 -35.96 -3.81
CA LEU A 335 -8.62 -37.37 -3.47
C LEU A 335 -9.56 -37.55 -2.26
N ALA A 336 -9.60 -36.57 -1.35
CA ALA A 336 -10.53 -36.56 -0.23
C ALA A 336 -12.01 -36.45 -0.67
N ASP A 337 -12.30 -35.73 -1.76
CA ASP A 337 -13.65 -35.58 -2.31
C ASP A 337 -14.13 -36.85 -3.04
N ALA A 338 -13.20 -37.70 -3.51
CA ALA A 338 -13.54 -38.95 -4.18
C ALA A 338 -13.91 -40.06 -3.19
N ALA A 339 -13.26 -40.09 -2.00
CA ALA A 339 -13.53 -41.09 -0.97
C ALA A 339 -14.93 -40.94 -0.36
N TYR A 340 -15.43 -39.71 -0.19
CA TYR A 340 -16.74 -39.45 0.42
C TYR A 340 -17.93 -39.95 -0.42
N TYR A 341 -17.77 -40.07 -1.74
CA TYR A 341 -18.82 -40.52 -2.64
C TYR A 341 -18.87 -42.04 -2.85
N MET A 342 -17.80 -42.78 -2.54
CA MET A 342 -17.81 -44.24 -2.66
C MET A 342 -18.59 -44.91 -1.50
N ASP A 343 -18.52 -44.34 -0.30
CA ASP A 343 -19.26 -44.85 0.88
C ASP A 343 -20.79 -44.63 0.75
N SER A 344 -21.20 -43.68 -0.08
CA SER A 344 -22.61 -43.33 -0.31
C SER A 344 -23.31 -44.20 -1.37
N ASP A 345 -22.55 -44.86 -2.24
CA ASP A 345 -23.11 -45.72 -3.32
C ASP A 345 -23.25 -47.19 -2.88
N GLU A 346 -22.47 -47.62 -1.90
CA GLU A 346 -22.51 -49.00 -1.37
C GLU A 346 -23.75 -49.22 -0.47
N SER A 347 -24.20 -48.18 0.24
CA SER A 347 -25.44 -48.20 1.03
C SER A 347 -26.73 -48.15 0.19
N ARG A 348 -26.64 -47.85 -1.12
CA ARG A 348 -27.81 -47.76 -2.02
C ARG A 348 -28.06 -49.04 -2.83
N MET A 349 -27.13 -50.01 -2.80
CA MET A 349 -27.28 -51.29 -3.53
C MET A 349 -27.82 -52.46 -2.68
N GLU A 350 -28.07 -52.26 -1.38
CA GLU A 350 -28.65 -53.30 -0.52
C GLU A 350 -30.18 -53.21 -0.38
N ASP A 351 -30.81 -52.07 -0.64
CA ASP A 351 -32.27 -51.89 -0.47
C ASP A 351 -33.13 -52.35 -1.66
N ASP A 352 -32.55 -52.59 -2.84
CA ASP A 352 -33.31 -52.92 -4.08
C ASP A 352 -33.42 -54.42 -4.38
N ARG A 353 -33.13 -55.31 -3.41
CA ARG A 353 -33.11 -56.78 -3.66
C ARG A 353 -34.32 -57.59 -3.15
N ASP A 354 -35.32 -56.95 -2.55
CA ASP A 354 -36.44 -57.68 -1.92
C ASP A 354 -37.85 -57.20 -2.35
N GLU A 355 -38.10 -56.90 -3.64
CA GLU A 355 -39.47 -56.83 -4.16
C GLU A 355 -39.56 -57.33 -5.62
N ASP A 356 -39.54 -58.64 -5.84
CA ASP A 356 -40.23 -59.27 -6.99
C ASP A 356 -40.25 -60.82 -6.87
N PHE A 357 -41.12 -61.34 -5.99
CA PHE A 357 -41.64 -62.70 -6.14
C PHE A 357 -43.07 -62.82 -5.59
N SER A 358 -44.00 -62.16 -6.27
CA SER A 358 -45.42 -62.52 -6.21
C SER A 358 -46.09 -62.25 -7.56
N GLY A 359 -46.32 -63.31 -8.34
CA GLY A 359 -47.15 -63.20 -9.54
C GLY A 359 -46.78 -64.10 -10.70
N MET A 360 -46.71 -65.42 -10.49
CA MET A 360 -47.28 -66.44 -11.39
C MET A 360 -47.14 -67.85 -10.80
#